data_AF-A0AAE2YHA7-F1
#
_entry.id   AF-A0AAE2YHA7-F1
#
_cell.length_a   1.000
_cell.length_b   1.000
_cell.length_c   1.000
_cell.angle_alpha   90.00
_cell.angle_beta   90.00
_cell.angle_gamma   90.00
#
_symmetry.space_group_name_H-M   'P 1'
#
loop_
_entity.id
_entity.type
_entity.pdbx_description
1 polymer ?
#
loop_
_entity_poly.entity_id
_entity_poly.type
_entity_poly.pdbx_seq_one_letter_code
_entity_poly.pdbx_strand_id
1 'polypeptide(L)'
;MKGGVRVRGWTSVSGVAFPESHASVPFADWNEKVYCPAYWRGEAPPEDVLSLAESSRFLTLAGREFWVLASQSNRMVVARELGWGRGFFQVLQELLAQAARVEPKIVWSPTTQAILVSVASNPAVCTPSTSTPFMDLDRRITVTRAVRNISLLEHGFGPELITFLQNIGNYGSLREAILSATPNQVALLAKHYRTLKNTGFIKVADE
;
A
#
# COMPACT_ATOMS: atom_id res chain seq x y z
N MET A 1 -20.27 11.21 -11.61
CA MET A 1 -18.95 11.86 -11.70
C MET A 1 -18.71 12.61 -10.40
N LYS A 2 -17.76 12.18 -9.57
CA LYS A 2 -17.30 12.98 -8.41
C LYS A 2 -16.31 14.01 -8.96
N GLY A 3 -16.62 15.30 -8.81
CA GLY A 3 -15.85 16.40 -9.37
C GLY A 3 -14.44 16.46 -8.79
N GLY A 4 -13.44 16.54 -9.65
CA GLY A 4 -12.05 16.81 -9.29
C GLY A 4 -11.72 18.28 -9.49
N VAL A 5 -10.77 18.81 -8.71
CA VAL A 5 -10.27 20.18 -8.89
C VAL A 5 -9.07 20.12 -9.82
N ARG A 6 -9.05 20.93 -10.88
CA ARG A 6 -7.95 20.97 -11.84
C ARG A 6 -6.93 22.03 -11.43
N VAL A 7 -5.68 21.61 -11.16
CA VAL A 7 -4.57 22.49 -10.77
C VAL A 7 -3.32 22.07 -11.55
N ARG A 8 -2.66 23.01 -12.23
CA ARG A 8 -1.42 22.78 -13.01
C ARG A 8 -1.49 21.58 -13.99
N GLY A 9 -2.65 21.40 -14.62
CA GLY A 9 -2.87 20.31 -15.58
C GLY A 9 -3.20 18.96 -14.95
N TRP A 10 -3.15 18.84 -13.61
CA TRP A 10 -3.55 17.67 -12.85
C TRP A 10 -4.96 17.81 -12.30
N THR A 11 -5.69 16.70 -12.22
CA THR A 11 -7.03 16.63 -11.62
C THR A 11 -6.96 15.86 -10.32
N SER A 12 -7.33 16.51 -9.21
CA SER A 12 -7.39 15.83 -7.91
C SER A 12 -8.62 14.94 -7.81
N VAL A 13 -8.47 13.79 -7.16
CA VAL A 13 -9.56 12.85 -6.91
C VAL A 13 -9.64 12.54 -5.42
N SER A 14 -10.84 12.29 -4.92
CA SER A 14 -11.04 11.94 -3.51
C SER A 14 -10.49 10.55 -3.20
N GLY A 15 -9.89 10.40 -2.03
CA GLY A 15 -9.49 9.11 -1.47
C GLY A 15 -9.81 9.02 0.02
N VAL A 16 -9.58 7.86 0.60
CA VAL A 16 -9.74 7.60 2.04
C VAL A 16 -8.37 7.31 2.61
N ALA A 17 -7.94 8.08 3.60
CA ALA A 17 -6.66 7.90 4.26
C ALA A 17 -6.80 7.17 5.60
N PHE A 18 -5.79 6.39 5.95
CA PHE A 18 -5.66 5.88 7.31
C PHE A 18 -5.20 7.00 8.23
N PRO A 19 -5.88 7.24 9.37
CA PRO A 19 -5.50 8.29 10.32
C PRO A 19 -4.06 8.13 10.84
N GLU A 20 -3.63 6.87 11.04
CA GLU A 20 -2.36 6.51 11.69
C GLU A 20 -1.20 6.25 10.71
N SER A 21 -1.40 6.38 9.39
CA SER A 21 -0.25 6.28 8.47
C SER A 21 0.78 7.34 8.84
N HIS A 22 2.08 7.16 8.56
CA HIS A 22 3.09 8.20 8.77
C HIS A 22 3.73 8.70 7.46
N ALA A 23 3.74 7.85 6.42
CA ALA A 23 4.26 8.24 5.11
C ALA A 23 3.42 9.34 4.45
N SER A 24 4.10 10.30 3.81
CA SER A 24 3.47 11.32 2.96
C SER A 24 3.55 10.89 1.50
N VAL A 25 2.40 10.55 0.89
CA VAL A 25 2.34 9.92 -0.43
C VAL A 25 1.16 10.44 -1.25
N PRO A 26 1.38 11.00 -2.46
CA PRO A 26 0.36 11.05 -3.50
C PRO A 26 0.50 9.85 -4.44
N PHE A 27 -0.65 9.38 -4.92
CA PHE A 27 -0.75 8.43 -6.04
C PHE A 27 -1.23 9.17 -7.27
N ALA A 28 -0.71 8.85 -8.45
CA ALA A 28 -1.15 9.47 -9.68
C ALA A 28 -1.21 8.49 -10.84
N ASP A 29 -2.12 8.77 -11.79
CA ASP A 29 -2.05 8.24 -13.14
C ASP A 29 -1.46 9.32 -14.06
N TRP A 30 -0.29 9.03 -14.61
CA TRP A 30 0.48 9.96 -15.44
C TRP A 30 -0.19 10.30 -16.77
N ASN A 31 -0.92 9.35 -17.35
CA ASN A 31 -1.52 9.47 -18.66
C ASN A 31 -2.84 10.25 -18.57
N GLU A 32 -3.68 9.90 -17.60
CA GLU A 32 -4.95 10.58 -17.34
C GLU A 32 -4.76 11.92 -16.62
N LYS A 33 -3.54 12.22 -16.15
CA LYS A 33 -3.21 13.41 -15.34
C LYS A 33 -4.15 13.57 -14.15
N VAL A 34 -4.44 12.46 -13.46
CA VAL A 34 -5.24 12.44 -12.23
C VAL A 34 -4.40 11.99 -11.06
N TYR A 35 -4.69 12.51 -9.86
CA TYR A 35 -3.94 12.15 -8.66
C TYR A 35 -4.82 12.14 -7.40
N CYS A 36 -4.48 11.27 -6.46
CA CYS A 36 -5.12 11.13 -5.16
C CYS A 36 -4.15 11.67 -4.08
N PRO A 37 -4.49 12.79 -3.40
CA PRO A 37 -3.67 13.36 -2.34
C PRO A 37 -4.01 12.84 -0.95
N ALA A 38 -4.82 11.79 -0.81
CA ALA A 38 -5.39 11.40 0.50
C ALA A 38 -4.34 11.23 1.60
N TYR A 39 -3.14 10.74 1.27
CA TYR A 39 -2.04 10.52 2.22
C TYR A 39 -0.95 11.59 2.14
N TRP A 40 -1.21 12.72 1.48
CA TRP A 40 -0.25 13.82 1.40
C TRP A 40 -0.27 14.66 2.68
N ARG A 41 0.91 14.93 3.24
CA ARG A 41 1.09 15.76 4.45
C ARG A 41 2.14 16.84 4.29
N GLY A 42 2.60 17.08 3.06
CA GLY A 42 3.57 18.14 2.77
C GLY A 42 2.91 19.51 2.74
N GLU A 43 3.68 20.54 3.12
CA GLU A 43 3.28 21.94 2.97
C GLU A 43 3.20 22.36 1.50
N ALA A 44 4.09 21.81 0.66
CA ALA A 44 4.05 22.02 -0.78
C ALA A 44 2.89 21.23 -1.42
N PRO A 45 2.21 21.76 -2.44
CA PRO A 45 1.21 21.01 -3.20
C PRO A 45 1.80 19.76 -3.87
N PRO A 46 1.11 18.61 -3.89
CA PRO A 46 1.56 17.39 -4.58
C PRO A 46 1.97 17.62 -6.04
N GLU A 47 1.29 18.54 -6.72
CA GLU A 47 1.45 18.85 -8.15
C GLU A 47 2.84 19.37 -8.47
N ASP A 48 3.48 20.06 -7.53
CA ASP A 48 4.85 20.57 -7.70
C ASP A 48 5.81 19.40 -7.90
N VAL A 49 5.66 18.35 -7.10
CA VAL A 49 6.49 17.15 -7.19
C VAL A 49 6.04 16.27 -8.36
N LEU A 50 4.72 16.13 -8.57
CA LEU A 50 4.18 15.33 -9.68
C LEU A 50 4.60 15.87 -11.04
N SER A 51 4.73 17.18 -11.23
CA SER A 51 5.23 17.73 -12.50
C SER A 51 6.63 17.22 -12.89
N LEU A 52 7.39 16.72 -11.91
CA LEU A 52 8.73 16.18 -12.05
C LEU A 52 8.76 14.64 -11.90
N ALA A 53 7.62 13.96 -11.81
CA ALA A 53 7.53 12.54 -11.45
C ALA A 53 7.38 11.60 -12.67
N GLU A 54 8.05 11.88 -13.79
CA GLU A 54 7.86 11.12 -15.03
C GLU A 54 8.38 9.68 -14.97
N SER A 55 9.51 9.44 -14.29
CA SER A 55 10.15 8.13 -14.22
C SER A 55 10.64 7.82 -12.80
N SER A 56 10.94 6.55 -12.53
CA SER A 56 11.45 6.12 -11.22
C SER A 56 12.79 6.77 -10.93
N ARG A 57 12.85 7.64 -9.90
CA ARG A 57 14.05 8.39 -9.54
C ARG A 57 13.98 8.95 -8.13
N PHE A 58 15.13 9.40 -7.65
CA PHE A 58 15.20 10.31 -6.50
C PHE A 58 15.13 11.75 -6.99
N LEU A 59 14.36 12.58 -6.30
CA LEU A 59 14.13 13.98 -6.62
C LEU A 59 14.28 14.79 -5.34
N THR A 60 14.89 15.97 -5.42
CA THR A 60 14.91 16.93 -4.30
C THR A 60 14.17 18.18 -4.69
N LEU A 61 13.23 18.62 -3.87
CA LEU A 61 12.49 19.86 -4.05
C LEU A 61 12.36 20.57 -2.71
N ALA A 62 12.70 21.87 -2.66
CA ALA A 62 12.66 22.69 -1.46
C ALA A 62 13.37 22.05 -0.24
N GLY A 63 14.52 21.41 -0.47
CA GLY A 63 15.31 20.76 0.59
C GLY A 63 14.75 19.42 1.10
N ARG A 64 13.65 18.92 0.51
CA ARG A 64 13.06 17.62 0.85
C ARG A 64 13.30 16.61 -0.27
N GLU A 65 13.69 15.40 0.11
CA GLU A 65 13.88 14.30 -0.83
C GLU A 65 12.56 13.55 -1.05
N PHE A 66 12.29 13.26 -2.32
CA PHE A 66 11.15 12.50 -2.80
C PHE A 66 11.63 11.30 -3.59
N TRP A 67 11.01 10.17 -3.32
CA TRP A 67 11.17 8.94 -4.06
C TRP A 67 10.03 8.83 -5.05
N VAL A 68 10.36 9.01 -6.32
CA VAL A 68 9.39 8.80 -7.41
C VAL A 68 9.47 7.33 -7.79
N LEU A 69 8.38 6.62 -7.62
CA LEU A 69 8.20 5.25 -8.07
C LEU A 69 7.23 5.25 -9.26
N ALA A 70 7.57 4.51 -10.31
CA ALA A 70 6.80 4.48 -11.55
C ALA A 70 6.56 3.04 -12.02
N SER A 71 5.32 2.72 -12.36
CA SER A 71 4.98 1.47 -13.05
C SER A 71 3.84 1.71 -14.01
N GLN A 72 4.07 1.51 -15.31
CA GLN A 72 3.13 1.88 -16.37
C GLN A 72 2.73 3.37 -16.25
N SER A 73 1.43 3.69 -16.23
CA SER A 73 0.94 5.05 -15.96
C SER A 73 0.98 5.42 -14.47
N ASN A 74 1.06 4.44 -13.55
CA ASN A 74 0.98 4.70 -12.12
C ASN A 74 2.26 5.36 -11.59
N ARG A 75 2.09 6.38 -10.75
CA ARG A 75 3.14 7.00 -9.95
C ARG A 75 2.76 6.91 -8.48
N MET A 76 3.72 6.54 -7.67
CA MET A 76 3.68 6.70 -6.22
C MET A 76 4.86 7.58 -5.88
N VAL A 77 4.61 8.75 -5.28
CA VAL A 77 5.67 9.66 -4.87
C VAL A 77 5.75 9.63 -3.36
N VAL A 78 6.89 9.29 -2.78
CA VAL A 78 7.01 9.18 -1.33
C VAL A 78 7.96 10.25 -0.85
N ALA A 79 7.51 11.09 0.08
CA ALA A 79 8.44 11.98 0.78
C ALA A 79 9.32 11.12 1.68
N ARG A 80 10.64 11.10 1.42
CA ARG A 80 11.59 10.25 2.12
C ARG A 80 11.74 10.71 3.57
N GLU A 81 11.80 9.75 4.49
CA GLU A 81 12.17 10.00 5.88
C GLU A 81 13.62 9.58 6.18
N LEU A 82 14.17 10.11 7.27
CA LEU A 82 15.52 9.80 7.71
C LEU A 82 15.66 8.29 7.98
N GLY A 83 16.81 7.72 7.61
CA GLY A 83 17.10 6.29 7.79
C GLY A 83 16.55 5.38 6.69
N TRP A 84 15.73 5.89 5.78
CA TRP A 84 15.26 5.11 4.64
C TRP A 84 16.36 4.99 3.57
N GLY A 85 16.71 3.76 3.20
CA GLY A 85 17.81 3.46 2.26
C GLY A 85 17.36 3.03 0.86
N ARG A 86 18.31 2.95 -0.08
CA ARG A 86 18.06 2.56 -1.49
C ARG A 86 17.39 1.19 -1.65
N GLY A 87 17.69 0.23 -0.77
CA GLY A 87 17.03 -1.08 -0.78
C GLY A 87 15.52 -0.97 -0.53
N PHE A 88 15.09 -0.09 0.37
CA PHE A 88 13.67 0.12 0.65
C PHE A 88 12.93 0.75 -0.55
N PHE A 89 13.59 1.66 -1.26
CA PHE A 89 13.07 2.19 -2.53
C PHE A 89 12.80 1.08 -3.55
N GLN A 90 13.74 0.13 -3.71
CA GLN A 90 13.58 -0.99 -4.64
C GLN A 90 12.39 -1.87 -4.26
N VAL A 91 12.20 -2.17 -2.97
CA VAL A 91 11.04 -2.97 -2.53
C VAL A 91 9.72 -2.26 -2.79
N LEU A 92 9.63 -0.95 -2.50
CA LEU A 92 8.43 -0.18 -2.82
C LEU A 92 8.17 -0.13 -4.35
N GLN A 93 9.22 -0.08 -5.16
CA GLN A 93 9.11 -0.08 -6.63
C GLN A 93 8.59 -1.41 -7.16
N GLU A 94 9.07 -2.53 -6.61
CA GLU A 94 8.56 -3.86 -6.92
C GLU A 94 7.11 -4.02 -6.46
N LEU A 95 6.79 -3.54 -5.26
CA LEU A 95 5.43 -3.60 -4.71
C LEU A 95 4.44 -2.81 -5.57
N LEU A 96 4.80 -1.59 -5.99
CA LEU A 96 4.01 -0.80 -6.95
C LEU A 96 3.82 -1.55 -8.27
N ALA A 97 4.87 -2.19 -8.79
CA ALA A 97 4.79 -2.94 -10.03
C ALA A 97 3.89 -4.17 -9.92
N GLN A 98 3.86 -4.85 -8.77
CA GLN A 98 2.93 -5.95 -8.51
C GLN A 98 1.49 -5.44 -8.41
N ALA A 99 1.26 -4.34 -7.67
CA ALA A 99 -0.04 -3.70 -7.56
C ALA A 99 -0.61 -3.32 -8.93
N ALA A 100 0.20 -2.66 -9.78
CA ALA A 100 -0.22 -2.20 -11.10
C ALA A 100 -0.60 -3.33 -12.07
N ARG A 101 -0.11 -4.56 -11.84
CA ARG A 101 -0.51 -5.74 -12.65
C ARG A 101 -1.94 -6.20 -12.33
N VAL A 102 -2.34 -6.09 -11.07
CA VAL A 102 -3.67 -6.55 -10.63
C VAL A 102 -4.69 -5.42 -10.73
N GLU A 103 -4.29 -4.21 -10.36
CA GLU A 103 -5.12 -3.01 -10.42
C GLU A 103 -4.41 -1.91 -11.24
N PRO A 104 -4.66 -1.85 -12.56
CA PRO A 104 -4.00 -0.90 -13.45
C PRO A 104 -4.25 0.57 -13.09
N LYS A 105 -5.35 0.86 -12.38
CA LYS A 105 -5.78 2.22 -11.99
C LYS A 105 -5.64 2.46 -10.49
N ILE A 106 -4.41 2.42 -9.96
CA ILE A 106 -4.12 2.50 -8.51
C ILE A 106 -4.69 3.78 -7.89
N VAL A 107 -4.67 4.90 -8.62
CA VAL A 107 -5.20 6.20 -8.17
C VAL A 107 -6.67 6.14 -7.74
N TRP A 108 -7.42 5.15 -8.22
CA TRP A 108 -8.83 4.93 -7.91
C TRP A 108 -9.10 3.77 -6.94
N SER A 109 -8.04 3.14 -6.40
CA SER A 109 -8.17 2.01 -5.49
C SER A 109 -7.70 2.37 -4.07
N PRO A 110 -8.65 2.67 -3.15
CA PRO A 110 -8.33 2.94 -1.76
C PRO A 110 -7.56 1.78 -1.10
N THR A 111 -7.88 0.53 -1.44
CA THR A 111 -7.28 -0.65 -0.84
C THR A 111 -5.84 -0.87 -1.28
N THR A 112 -5.54 -0.69 -2.56
CA THR A 112 -4.16 -0.80 -3.06
C THR A 112 -3.31 0.36 -2.54
N GLN A 113 -3.85 1.57 -2.50
CA GLN A 113 -3.20 2.72 -1.87
C GLN A 113 -2.92 2.45 -0.38
N ALA A 114 -3.91 1.93 0.35
CA ALA A 114 -3.79 1.51 1.75
C ALA A 114 -2.61 0.55 1.95
N ILE A 115 -2.49 -0.51 1.15
CA ILE A 115 -1.38 -1.46 1.27
C ILE A 115 -0.03 -0.77 1.01
N LEU A 116 0.08 -0.02 -0.09
CA LEU A 116 1.32 0.65 -0.48
C LEU A 116 1.77 1.66 0.59
N VAL A 117 0.84 2.45 1.14
CA VAL A 117 1.12 3.45 2.18
C VAL A 117 1.45 2.79 3.52
N SER A 118 0.75 1.72 3.88
CA SER A 118 1.02 0.97 5.11
C SER A 118 2.43 0.40 5.12
N VAL A 119 2.89 -0.17 3.99
CA VAL A 119 4.27 -0.63 3.84
C VAL A 119 5.26 0.54 3.84
N ALA A 120 4.94 1.63 3.12
CA ALA A 120 5.78 2.83 3.11
C ALA A 120 5.96 3.43 4.51
N SER A 121 4.93 3.36 5.37
CA SER A 121 4.99 3.86 6.74
C SER A 121 5.80 2.97 7.69
N ASN A 122 6.17 1.75 7.27
CA ASN A 122 6.80 0.74 8.12
C ASN A 122 8.04 0.09 7.46
N PRO A 123 9.15 0.84 7.28
CA PRO A 123 10.34 0.34 6.59
C PRO A 123 10.94 -0.93 7.23
N ALA A 124 10.85 -1.07 8.56
CA ALA A 124 11.35 -2.24 9.30
C ALA A 124 10.61 -3.56 8.97
N VAL A 125 9.40 -3.44 8.43
CA VAL A 125 8.52 -4.56 8.09
C VAL A 125 8.67 -4.93 6.61
N CYS A 126 9.43 -4.16 5.83
CA CYS A 126 9.50 -4.33 4.39
C CYS A 126 10.48 -5.45 3.98
N THR A 127 9.98 -6.43 3.22
CA THR A 127 10.80 -7.49 2.61
C THR A 127 10.45 -7.65 1.13
N PRO A 128 11.43 -7.96 0.25
CA PRO A 128 11.13 -8.33 -1.12
C PRO A 128 10.35 -9.65 -1.12
N SER A 129 9.06 -9.60 -1.48
CA SER A 129 8.19 -10.77 -1.59
C SER A 129 7.53 -10.79 -2.96
N THR A 130 7.54 -11.96 -3.60
CA THR A 130 6.86 -12.21 -4.87
C THR A 130 5.36 -12.43 -4.72
N SER A 131 4.85 -12.63 -3.50
CA SER A 131 3.42 -12.82 -3.23
C SER A 131 2.93 -11.81 -2.21
N THR A 132 1.98 -11.01 -2.67
CA THR A 132 1.38 -9.87 -1.97
C THR A 132 -0.14 -10.02 -2.01
N PRO A 133 -0.87 -9.36 -1.11
CA PRO A 133 -2.33 -9.52 -1.00
C PRO A 133 -3.11 -9.07 -2.25
N PHE A 134 -2.47 -8.37 -3.21
CA PHE A 134 -3.13 -7.79 -4.38
C PHE A 134 -3.95 -8.80 -5.19
N MET A 135 -3.45 -10.02 -5.40
CA MET A 135 -4.13 -11.01 -6.24
C MET A 135 -5.42 -11.58 -5.62
N ASP A 136 -5.60 -11.43 -4.30
CA ASP A 136 -6.70 -12.04 -3.57
C ASP A 136 -7.64 -10.98 -2.96
N LEU A 137 -7.54 -9.70 -3.35
CA LEU A 137 -8.27 -8.59 -2.73
C LEU A 137 -9.79 -8.83 -2.70
N ASP A 138 -10.35 -9.27 -3.82
CA ASP A 138 -11.79 -9.47 -3.94
C ASP A 138 -12.23 -10.87 -3.48
N ARG A 139 -11.29 -11.70 -3.02
CA ARG A 139 -11.56 -13.06 -2.56
C ARG A 139 -11.79 -13.08 -1.06
N ARG A 140 -12.61 -14.04 -0.63
CA ARG A 140 -12.83 -14.30 0.80
C ARG A 140 -11.64 -15.06 1.37
N ILE A 141 -11.12 -14.56 2.49
CA ILE A 141 -10.02 -15.21 3.22
C ILE A 141 -10.57 -15.89 4.46
N THR A 142 -10.18 -17.15 4.63
CA THR A 142 -10.48 -17.92 5.85
C THR A 142 -9.18 -18.28 6.55
N VAL A 143 -9.27 -18.35 7.88
CA VAL A 143 -8.14 -18.61 8.75
C VAL A 143 -8.35 -19.94 9.45
N THR A 144 -7.34 -20.82 9.41
CA THR A 144 -7.45 -22.17 9.97
C THR A 144 -7.62 -22.14 11.49
N ARG A 145 -8.22 -23.21 12.05
CA ARG A 145 -8.41 -23.32 13.51
C ARG A 145 -7.10 -23.25 14.30
N ALA A 146 -5.98 -23.68 13.72
CA ALA A 146 -4.66 -23.61 14.36
C ALA A 146 -4.22 -22.16 14.65
N VAL A 147 -4.56 -21.22 13.77
CA VAL A 147 -4.32 -19.79 13.99
C VAL A 147 -5.21 -19.22 15.10
N ARG A 148 -6.46 -19.70 15.20
CA ARG A 148 -7.39 -19.24 16.24
C ARG A 148 -6.95 -19.65 17.65
N ASN A 149 -6.19 -20.73 17.79
CA ASN A 149 -5.89 -21.38 19.07
C ASN A 149 -4.40 -21.34 19.49
N ILE A 150 -3.65 -20.26 19.21
CA ILE A 150 -2.28 -20.05 19.75
C ILE A 150 -1.23 -21.00 19.12
N SER A 151 -0.96 -20.82 17.82
CA SER A 151 0.26 -21.37 17.16
C SER A 151 1.09 -20.30 16.42
N LEU A 152 0.60 -19.06 16.34
CA LEU A 152 1.24 -18.00 15.54
C LEU A 152 2.37 -17.25 16.26
N LEU A 153 2.36 -17.18 17.59
CA LEU A 153 3.45 -16.54 18.36
C LEU A 153 4.76 -17.33 18.22
N GLU A 154 4.68 -18.66 18.18
CA GLU A 154 5.83 -19.55 17.98
C GLU A 154 6.47 -19.39 16.59
N HIS A 155 5.69 -18.91 15.62
CA HIS A 155 6.14 -18.62 14.25
C HIS A 155 6.65 -17.17 14.09
N GLY A 156 6.75 -16.41 15.18
CA GLY A 156 7.29 -15.05 15.19
C GLY A 156 6.34 -13.99 14.63
N PHE A 157 5.04 -14.26 14.54
CA PHE A 157 4.06 -13.24 14.16
C PHE A 157 3.69 -12.37 15.37
N GLY A 158 3.71 -11.05 15.19
CA GLY A 158 3.35 -10.10 16.25
C GLY A 158 1.85 -10.14 16.61
N PRO A 159 1.47 -9.69 17.81
CA PRO A 159 0.09 -9.76 18.33
C PRO A 159 -0.93 -9.02 17.45
N GLU A 160 -0.51 -7.96 16.77
CA GLU A 160 -1.38 -7.18 15.89
C GLU A 160 -1.80 -7.96 14.64
N LEU A 161 -0.87 -8.66 13.99
CA LEU A 161 -1.18 -9.52 12.85
C LEU A 161 -2.08 -10.68 13.28
N ILE A 162 -1.82 -11.27 14.46
CA ILE A 162 -2.66 -12.34 15.00
C ILE A 162 -4.10 -11.82 15.22
N THR A 163 -4.25 -10.66 15.84
CA THR A 163 -5.54 -10.01 16.08
C THR A 163 -6.28 -9.75 14.76
N PHE A 164 -5.56 -9.25 13.74
CA PHE A 164 -6.13 -9.07 12.41
C PHE A 164 -6.63 -10.39 11.80
N LEU A 165 -5.79 -11.44 11.81
CA LEU A 165 -6.14 -12.76 11.26
C LEU A 165 -7.30 -13.42 12.00
N GLN A 166 -7.42 -13.25 13.32
CA GLN A 166 -8.56 -13.78 14.08
C GLN A 166 -9.89 -13.16 13.63
N ASN A 167 -9.87 -11.90 13.20
CA ASN A 167 -11.05 -11.15 12.78
C ASN A 167 -11.28 -11.17 11.26
N ILE A 168 -10.28 -11.57 10.45
CA ILE A 168 -10.35 -11.46 8.99
C ILE A 168 -11.52 -12.24 8.37
N GLY A 169 -11.94 -13.34 9.00
CA GLY A 169 -13.06 -14.17 8.52
C GLY A 169 -14.45 -13.54 8.71
N ASN A 170 -14.55 -12.44 9.45
CA ASN A 170 -15.78 -11.68 9.66
C ASN A 170 -16.11 -10.76 8.48
N TYR A 171 -15.16 -10.55 7.56
CA TYR A 171 -15.34 -9.71 6.37
C TYR A 171 -15.74 -10.56 5.16
N GLY A 172 -16.44 -9.94 4.20
CA GLY A 172 -16.86 -10.59 2.96
C GLY A 172 -15.69 -10.83 2.01
N SER A 173 -14.70 -9.93 2.01
CA SER A 173 -13.50 -9.97 1.17
C SER A 173 -12.24 -9.51 1.91
N LEU A 174 -11.07 -9.83 1.36
CA LEU A 174 -9.80 -9.28 1.85
C LEU A 174 -9.77 -7.75 1.75
N ARG A 175 -10.39 -7.19 0.71
CA ARG A 175 -10.51 -5.76 0.48
C ARG A 175 -11.17 -5.05 1.66
N GLU A 176 -12.32 -5.55 2.10
CA GLU A 176 -13.05 -5.01 3.26
C GLU A 176 -12.24 -5.13 4.55
N ALA A 177 -11.58 -6.27 4.75
CA ALA A 177 -10.73 -6.48 5.92
C ALA A 177 -9.57 -5.48 5.98
N ILE A 178 -8.88 -5.25 4.85
CA ILE A 178 -7.77 -4.29 4.76
C ILE A 178 -8.23 -2.86 5.04
N LEU A 179 -9.39 -2.46 4.53
CA LEU A 179 -9.92 -1.11 4.77
C LEU A 179 -10.38 -0.89 6.22
N SER A 180 -10.61 -1.97 6.97
CA SER A 180 -11.00 -1.95 8.39
C SER A 180 -9.81 -2.17 9.33
N ALA A 181 -8.60 -2.39 8.80
CA ALA A 181 -7.39 -2.69 9.56
C ALA A 181 -6.55 -1.45 9.85
N THR A 182 -5.69 -1.53 10.86
CA THR A 182 -4.68 -0.49 11.10
C THR A 182 -3.55 -0.56 10.06
N PRO A 183 -2.82 0.54 9.82
CA PRO A 183 -1.69 0.52 8.89
C PRO A 183 -0.64 -0.55 9.21
N ASN A 184 -0.33 -0.76 10.50
CA ASN A 184 0.65 -1.76 10.89
C ASN A 184 0.15 -3.19 10.65
N GLN A 185 -1.14 -3.48 10.90
CA GLN A 185 -1.76 -4.76 10.53
C GLN A 185 -1.64 -5.04 9.04
N VAL A 186 -1.92 -4.03 8.19
CA VAL A 186 -1.81 -4.16 6.73
C VAL A 186 -0.36 -4.36 6.30
N ALA A 187 0.60 -3.65 6.90
CA ALA A 187 2.02 -3.81 6.61
C ALA A 187 2.54 -5.21 6.99
N LEU A 188 2.17 -5.70 8.18
CA LEU A 188 2.49 -7.04 8.66
C LEU A 188 1.86 -8.12 7.80
N LEU A 189 0.60 -7.94 7.39
CA LEU A 189 -0.07 -8.83 6.45
C LEU A 189 0.72 -8.88 5.15
N ALA A 190 1.05 -7.73 4.55
CA ALA A 190 1.78 -7.68 3.28
C ALA A 190 3.15 -8.38 3.37
N LYS A 191 3.89 -8.19 4.48
CA LYS A 191 5.16 -8.88 4.75
C LYS A 191 5.01 -10.39 4.83
N HIS A 192 3.99 -10.86 5.53
CA HIS A 192 3.84 -12.27 5.88
C HIS A 192 2.88 -13.04 4.96
N TYR A 193 2.26 -12.38 3.99
CA TYR A 193 1.18 -12.93 3.17
C TYR A 193 1.56 -14.25 2.51
N ARG A 194 2.74 -14.29 1.87
CA ARG A 194 3.26 -15.50 1.24
C ARG A 194 3.40 -16.66 2.23
N THR A 195 4.02 -16.39 3.38
CA THR A 195 4.22 -17.40 4.43
C THR A 195 2.88 -17.93 4.90
N LEU A 196 1.93 -17.03 5.18
CA LEU A 196 0.58 -17.38 5.62
C LEU A 196 -0.15 -18.27 4.60
N LYS A 197 -0.01 -18.03 3.29
CA LYS A 197 -0.58 -18.89 2.24
C LYS A 197 0.15 -20.24 2.18
N ASN A 198 1.48 -20.22 2.14
CA ASN A 198 2.30 -21.42 1.94
C ASN A 198 2.18 -22.42 3.10
N THR A 199 2.06 -21.94 4.34
CA THR A 199 1.83 -22.79 5.51
C THR A 199 0.35 -23.18 5.67
N GLY A 200 -0.54 -22.65 4.83
CA GLY A 200 -1.98 -22.90 4.90
C GLY A 200 -2.66 -22.22 6.10
N PHE A 201 -2.04 -21.22 6.73
CA PHE A 201 -2.67 -20.44 7.81
C PHE A 201 -3.84 -19.61 7.29
N ILE A 202 -3.68 -19.03 6.10
CA ILE A 202 -4.79 -18.44 5.36
C ILE A 202 -5.13 -19.34 4.17
N LYS A 203 -6.44 -19.50 3.95
CA LYS A 203 -6.99 -20.14 2.76
C LYS A 203 -7.85 -19.14 2.04
N VAL A 204 -7.56 -18.98 0.76
CA VAL A 204 -8.37 -18.17 -0.15
C VAL A 204 -9.49 -19.07 -0.66
N ALA A 205 -10.74 -18.64 -0.53
CA ALA A 205 -11.84 -19.38 -1.14
C ALA A 205 -11.67 -19.37 -2.66
N ASP A 206 -11.78 -20.53 -3.28
CA ASP A 206 -11.95 -20.61 -4.73
C ASP A 206 -13.40 -20.25 -5.05
N GLU A 207 -13.55 -19.39 -6.07
CA GLU A 207 -14.84 -18.94 -6.61
C GLU A 207 -15.81 -20.08 -6.93
#